data_AF-A0A932W8Q4-F1
#
_entry.id   AF-A0A932W8Q4-F1
#
_cell.length_a   1.000
_cell.length_b   1.000
_cell.length_c   1.000
_cell.angle_alpha   90.00
_cell.angle_beta   90.00
_cell.angle_gamma   90.00
#
_symmetry.space_group_name_H-M   'P 1'
#
loop_
_entity.id
_entity.type
_entity.pdbx_description
1 polymer ?
#
loop_
_entity_poly.entity_id
_entity_poly.type
_entity_poly.pdbx_seq_one_letter_code
_entity_poly.pdbx_strand_id
1 'polypeptide(L)'
;MPQSFTPIPEWHAVSPEQFHTDIVSQCRPAILRGFVRHWPLVKVAQQSAAEALMRLQALDSGVPVDAILLRPEEKGRVFYTPAMDGFNFLRNRLPISEVIAQILRYAQFAAPPSVAVQSAQVAACLPGLLNDHTLDVLVADVLPRIWLGNHITTPTHIDGSDNIACVVAGRRQFVLFPPEQIANLY
;
A
#
# COMPACT_ATOMS: atom_id res chain seq x y z
N MET A 1 -19.95 20.62 13.07
CA MET A 1 -20.37 20.14 11.73
C MET A 1 -19.71 18.77 11.53
N PRO A 2 -20.43 17.68 11.23
CA PRO A 2 -19.75 16.47 10.78
C PRO A 2 -18.97 16.79 9.49
N GLN A 3 -17.70 16.38 9.43
CA GLN A 3 -16.91 16.50 8.20
C GLN A 3 -17.62 15.70 7.11
N SER A 4 -18.07 16.39 6.06
CA SER A 4 -18.63 15.76 4.87
C SER A 4 -17.49 15.45 3.91
N PHE A 5 -17.22 14.16 3.68
CA PHE A 5 -16.27 13.72 2.67
C PHE A 5 -16.99 13.49 1.36
N THR A 6 -16.44 14.01 0.26
CA THR A 6 -16.92 13.66 -1.08
C THR A 6 -16.40 12.27 -1.45
N PRO A 7 -17.26 11.32 -1.85
CA PRO A 7 -16.81 10.01 -2.29
C PRO A 7 -16.03 10.11 -3.61
N ILE A 8 -14.98 9.29 -3.75
CA ILE A 8 -14.22 9.17 -5.00
C ILE A 8 -15.08 8.39 -6.02
N PRO A 9 -15.18 8.84 -7.29
CA PRO A 9 -15.91 8.12 -8.32
C PRO A 9 -15.42 6.68 -8.52
N GLU A 10 -16.37 5.73 -8.60
CA GLU A 10 -16.08 4.32 -8.82
C GLU A 10 -16.36 3.90 -10.26
N TRP A 11 -15.40 3.21 -10.86
CA TRP A 11 -15.46 2.67 -12.21
C TRP A 11 -15.44 1.15 -12.18
N HIS A 12 -16.19 0.53 -13.07
CA HIS A 12 -16.34 -0.92 -13.15
C HIS A 12 -16.04 -1.40 -14.56
N ALA A 13 -15.49 -2.62 -14.69
CA ALA A 13 -15.19 -3.25 -15.98
C ALA A 13 -14.41 -2.33 -16.95
N VAL A 14 -13.44 -1.57 -16.41
CA VAL A 14 -12.65 -0.60 -17.16
C VAL A 14 -11.78 -1.29 -18.20
N SER A 15 -11.95 -0.91 -19.45
CA SER A 15 -11.06 -1.30 -20.55
C SER A 15 -9.78 -0.47 -20.58
N PRO A 16 -8.70 -0.94 -21.24
CA PRO A 16 -7.49 -0.14 -21.43
C PRO A 16 -7.73 1.22 -22.09
N GLU A 17 -8.61 1.28 -23.08
CA GLU A 17 -8.97 2.55 -23.74
C GLU A 17 -9.61 3.53 -22.75
N GLN A 18 -10.65 3.10 -22.04
CA GLN A 18 -11.33 3.92 -21.03
C GLN A 18 -10.40 4.37 -19.91
N PHE A 19 -9.44 3.53 -19.51
CA PHE A 19 -8.44 3.91 -18.52
C PHE A 19 -7.68 5.17 -18.94
N HIS A 20 -7.27 5.27 -20.20
CA HIS A 20 -6.53 6.43 -20.69
C HIS A 20 -7.44 7.61 -21.06
N THR A 21 -8.51 7.37 -21.81
CA THR A 21 -9.34 8.44 -22.41
C THR A 21 -10.29 9.07 -21.42
N ASP A 22 -10.83 8.28 -20.48
CA ASP A 22 -11.96 8.70 -19.65
C ASP A 22 -11.57 8.86 -18.19
N ILE A 23 -10.48 8.21 -17.73
CA ILE A 23 -10.07 8.23 -16.32
C ILE A 23 -8.80 9.07 -16.13
N VAL A 24 -7.68 8.67 -16.75
CA VAL A 24 -6.39 9.37 -16.59
C VAL A 24 -6.49 10.82 -17.10
N SER A 25 -7.16 11.04 -18.23
CA SER A 25 -7.35 12.38 -18.82
C SER A 25 -8.05 13.38 -17.90
N GLN A 26 -8.80 12.92 -16.89
CA GLN A 26 -9.52 13.81 -15.98
C GLN A 26 -8.63 14.44 -14.91
N CYS A 27 -7.40 13.91 -14.70
CA CYS A 27 -6.50 14.32 -13.62
C CYS A 27 -7.21 14.38 -12.24
N ARG A 28 -8.07 13.38 -11.97
CA ARG A 28 -8.86 13.27 -10.74
C ARG A 28 -8.75 11.86 -10.15
N PRO A 29 -8.85 11.71 -8.82
CA PRO A 29 -8.88 10.39 -8.19
C PRO A 29 -10.04 9.52 -8.71
N ALA A 30 -9.78 8.23 -8.88
CA ALA A 30 -10.77 7.24 -9.29
C ALA A 30 -10.54 5.91 -8.58
N ILE A 31 -11.62 5.16 -8.32
CA ILE A 31 -11.54 3.79 -7.80
C ILE A 31 -11.92 2.81 -8.92
N LEU A 32 -10.98 1.94 -9.32
CA LEU A 32 -11.20 0.93 -10.36
C LEU A 32 -11.60 -0.41 -9.74
N ARG A 33 -12.90 -0.65 -9.60
CA ARG A 33 -13.43 -1.84 -8.93
C ARG A 33 -13.16 -3.11 -9.74
N GLY A 34 -12.44 -4.04 -9.12
CA GLY A 34 -12.12 -5.34 -9.70
C GLY A 34 -11.07 -5.31 -10.81
N PHE A 35 -10.34 -4.21 -11.00
CA PHE A 35 -9.36 -4.05 -12.08
C PHE A 35 -8.28 -5.14 -12.06
N VAL A 36 -7.73 -5.42 -10.88
CA VAL A 36 -6.71 -6.46 -10.65
C VAL A 36 -7.26 -7.78 -10.10
N ARG A 37 -8.58 -8.01 -10.17
CA ARG A 37 -9.22 -9.21 -9.58
C ARG A 37 -8.69 -10.54 -10.15
N HIS A 38 -8.09 -10.49 -11.33
CA HIS A 38 -7.59 -11.65 -12.04
C HIS A 38 -6.21 -12.12 -11.51
N TRP A 39 -5.46 -11.25 -10.83
CA TRP A 39 -4.15 -11.54 -10.25
C TRP A 39 -4.21 -12.75 -9.31
N PRO A 40 -3.28 -13.71 -9.41
CA PRO A 40 -3.28 -14.91 -8.57
C PRO A 40 -3.28 -14.60 -7.07
N LEU A 41 -2.50 -13.62 -6.63
CA LEU A 41 -2.43 -13.26 -5.22
C LEU A 41 -3.73 -12.62 -4.70
N VAL A 42 -4.48 -11.90 -5.54
CA VAL A 42 -5.80 -11.35 -5.16
C VAL A 42 -6.80 -12.48 -4.91
N LYS A 43 -6.83 -13.48 -5.79
CA LYS A 43 -7.71 -14.66 -5.63
C LYS A 43 -7.42 -15.42 -4.34
N VAL A 44 -6.14 -15.58 -4.01
CA VAL A 44 -5.71 -16.24 -2.77
C VAL A 44 -6.06 -15.38 -1.56
N ALA A 45 -5.81 -14.07 -1.62
CA ALA A 45 -6.11 -13.15 -0.52
C ALA A 45 -7.61 -13.07 -0.20
N GLN A 46 -8.49 -13.29 -1.18
CA GLN A 46 -9.94 -13.38 -0.98
C GLN A 46 -10.36 -14.62 -0.17
N GLN A 47 -9.56 -15.69 -0.20
CA GLN A 47 -9.80 -16.90 0.56
C GLN A 47 -9.15 -16.82 1.94
N SER A 48 -7.88 -16.42 2.00
CA SER A 48 -7.11 -16.30 3.23
C SER A 48 -5.96 -15.30 3.09
N ALA A 49 -5.97 -14.27 3.93
CA ALA A 49 -4.85 -13.34 4.04
C ALA A 49 -3.56 -14.05 4.47
N ALA A 50 -3.65 -15.05 5.35
CA ALA A 50 -2.49 -15.82 5.79
C ALA A 50 -1.87 -16.64 4.65
N GLU A 51 -2.69 -17.26 3.79
CA GLU A 51 -2.19 -17.98 2.61
C GLU A 51 -1.55 -17.05 1.59
N ALA A 52 -2.11 -15.86 1.37
CA ALA A 52 -1.50 -14.86 0.51
C ALA A 52 -0.13 -14.42 1.04
N LEU A 53 -0.01 -14.21 2.35
CA LEU A 53 1.26 -13.93 3.01
C LEU A 53 2.26 -15.08 2.84
N MET A 54 1.84 -16.33 3.02
CA MET A 54 2.72 -17.49 2.80
C MET A 54 3.21 -17.59 1.35
N ARG A 55 2.36 -17.28 0.36
CA ARG A 55 2.77 -17.23 -1.05
C ARG A 55 3.79 -16.12 -1.31
N LEU A 56 3.58 -14.93 -0.75
CA LEU A 56 4.56 -13.84 -0.82
C LEU A 56 5.89 -14.25 -0.18
N GLN A 57 5.84 -14.90 0.97
CA GLN A 57 7.02 -15.38 1.68
C GLN A 57 7.83 -16.39 0.84
N ALA A 58 7.16 -17.27 0.08
CA ALA A 58 7.82 -18.22 -0.82
C ALA A 58 8.48 -17.56 -2.05
N LEU A 59 8.12 -16.32 -2.38
CA LEU A 59 8.70 -15.54 -3.48
C LEU A 59 9.78 -14.55 -3.02
N ASP A 60 10.05 -14.48 -1.72
CA ASP A 60 11.05 -13.56 -1.17
C ASP A 60 12.45 -13.88 -1.70
N SER A 61 13.11 -12.86 -2.24
CA SER A 61 14.50 -12.92 -2.70
C SER A 61 15.51 -12.96 -1.55
N GLY A 62 15.10 -12.59 -0.34
CA GLY A 62 15.99 -12.42 0.81
C GLY A 62 16.68 -11.05 0.86
N VAL A 63 16.49 -10.19 -0.15
CA VAL A 63 17.06 -8.83 -0.15
C VAL A 63 16.39 -7.99 0.95
N PRO A 64 17.16 -7.40 1.89
CA PRO A 64 16.59 -6.56 2.93
C PRO A 64 15.90 -5.32 2.36
N VAL A 65 14.69 -5.03 2.81
CA VAL A 65 13.91 -3.84 2.45
C VAL A 65 13.71 -2.95 3.67
N ASP A 66 13.49 -1.66 3.43
CA ASP A 66 13.16 -0.73 4.51
C ASP A 66 11.79 -1.05 5.10
N ALA A 67 11.78 -1.28 6.41
CA ALA A 67 10.59 -1.51 7.20
C ALA A 67 10.59 -0.59 8.42
N ILE A 68 9.40 -0.25 8.89
CA ILE A 68 9.22 0.50 10.12
C ILE A 68 8.43 -0.30 11.14
N LEU A 69 8.72 -0.07 12.41
CA LEU A 69 8.03 -0.66 13.56
C LEU A 69 7.53 0.46 14.48
N LEU A 70 6.26 0.42 14.82
CA LEU A 70 5.65 1.31 15.80
C LEU A 70 5.20 0.52 17.02
N ARG A 71 5.38 1.13 18.18
CA ARG A 71 4.86 0.56 19.43
C ARG A 71 3.32 0.60 19.44
N PRO A 72 2.65 -0.30 20.17
CA PRO A 72 1.19 -0.33 20.23
C PRO A 72 0.55 1.01 20.63
N GLU A 73 1.20 1.80 21.48
CA GLU A 73 0.70 3.09 21.99
C GLU A 73 0.53 4.14 20.88
N GLU A 74 1.32 4.01 19.80
CA GLU A 74 1.26 4.90 18.64
C GLU A 74 0.04 4.60 17.74
N LYS A 75 -0.65 3.48 17.96
CA LYS A 75 -1.86 3.05 17.23
C LYS A 75 -1.66 3.03 15.70
N GLY A 76 -0.43 2.72 15.27
CA GLY A 76 -0.03 2.70 13.87
C GLY A 76 0.10 4.06 13.20
N ARG A 77 0.04 5.18 13.92
CA ARG A 77 0.24 6.51 13.33
C ARG A 77 1.73 6.80 13.20
N VAL A 78 2.23 6.90 11.98
CA VAL A 78 3.62 7.31 11.71
C VAL A 78 3.74 8.81 11.91
N PHE A 79 4.60 9.27 12.82
CA PHE A 79 4.75 10.69 13.11
C PHE A 79 6.09 11.04 13.78
N TYR A 80 6.25 12.31 14.12
CA TYR A 80 7.30 12.79 15.02
C TYR A 80 6.99 12.46 16.48
N THR A 81 8.03 12.45 17.32
CA THR A 81 7.88 12.47 18.79
C THR A 81 7.18 13.78 19.23
N PRO A 82 6.54 13.83 20.42
CA PRO A 82 5.94 15.06 20.93
C PRO A 82 6.93 16.23 21.07
N ALA A 83 8.20 15.93 21.33
CA ALA A 83 9.28 16.92 21.41
C ALA A 83 9.80 17.37 20.02
N MET A 84 9.33 16.77 18.92
CA MET A 84 9.75 17.05 17.55
C MET A 84 11.26 16.85 17.29
N ASP A 85 11.90 16.04 18.13
CA ASP A 85 13.33 15.74 18.09
C ASP A 85 13.66 14.37 17.45
N GLY A 86 12.63 13.65 17.00
CA GLY A 86 12.77 12.35 16.38
C GLY A 86 11.46 11.79 15.84
N PHE A 87 11.47 10.51 15.53
CA PHE A 87 10.32 9.77 15.02
C PHE A 87 9.72 8.85 16.08
N ASN A 88 8.41 8.61 16.03
CA ASN A 88 7.73 7.66 16.92
C ASN A 88 7.82 6.19 16.45
N PHE A 89 8.68 5.92 15.47
CA PHE A 89 8.87 4.61 14.87
C PHE A 89 10.36 4.26 14.76
N LEU A 90 10.65 2.97 14.80
CA LEU A 90 11.98 2.43 14.53
C LEU A 90 12.08 2.08 13.05
N ARG A 91 13.25 2.31 12.45
CA ARG A 91 13.58 1.86 11.10
C ARG A 91 14.42 0.60 11.18
N ASN A 92 14.12 -0.37 10.34
CA ASN A 92 14.90 -1.58 10.21
C ASN A 92 15.00 -1.99 8.73
N ARG A 93 16.02 -2.78 8.39
CA ARG A 93 16.11 -3.42 7.08
C ARG A 93 16.04 -4.92 7.24
N LEU A 94 14.97 -5.51 6.71
CA LEU A 94 14.66 -6.94 6.85
C LEU A 94 14.15 -7.51 5.53
N PRO A 95 14.37 -8.80 5.22
CA PRO A 95 13.70 -9.47 4.11
C PRO A 95 12.17 -9.44 4.25
N ILE A 96 11.45 -9.61 3.13
CA ILE A 96 9.99 -9.62 3.11
C ILE A 96 9.43 -10.73 4.01
N SER A 97 10.06 -11.91 3.97
CA SER A 97 9.70 -13.07 4.80
C SER A 97 9.72 -12.78 6.30
N GLU A 98 10.71 -12.05 6.79
CA GLU A 98 10.82 -11.66 8.20
C GLU A 98 9.73 -10.66 8.61
N VAL A 99 9.40 -9.71 7.72
CA VAL A 99 8.27 -8.80 7.95
C VAL A 99 6.94 -9.57 7.99
N ILE A 100 6.77 -10.55 7.11
CA ILE A 100 5.58 -11.42 7.11
C ILE A 100 5.48 -12.21 8.41
N ALA A 101 6.58 -12.79 8.88
CA ALA A 101 6.64 -13.49 10.16
C ALA A 101 6.27 -12.57 11.34
N GLN A 102 6.66 -11.30 11.29
CA GLN A 102 6.24 -10.30 12.28
C GLN A 102 4.73 -10.02 12.18
N ILE A 103 4.19 -9.79 10.98
CA ILE A 103 2.74 -9.56 10.78
C ILE A 103 1.92 -10.72 11.34
N LEU A 104 2.27 -11.96 11.01
CA LEU A 104 1.56 -13.17 11.46
C LEU A 104 1.64 -13.35 12.99
N ARG A 105 2.82 -13.09 13.58
CA ARG A 105 3.01 -13.13 15.04
C ARG A 105 2.19 -12.04 15.73
N TYR A 106 2.21 -10.82 15.19
CA TYR A 106 1.52 -9.69 15.80
C TYR A 106 0.00 -9.80 15.71
N ALA A 107 -0.54 -10.51 14.72
CA ALA A 107 -1.97 -10.78 14.62
C ALA A 107 -2.58 -11.51 15.85
N GLN A 108 -1.75 -12.08 16.72
CA GLN A 108 -2.18 -12.79 17.94
C GLN A 108 -2.41 -11.87 19.14
N PHE A 109 -2.00 -10.59 19.06
CA PHE A 109 -2.15 -9.63 20.17
C PHE A 109 -3.39 -8.77 19.98
N ALA A 110 -4.07 -8.45 21.09
CA ALA A 110 -5.20 -7.52 21.08
C ALA A 110 -4.79 -6.08 20.72
N ALA A 111 -3.59 -5.67 21.12
CA ALA A 111 -2.97 -4.39 20.79
C ALA A 111 -1.61 -4.64 20.14
N PRO A 112 -1.58 -4.99 18.84
CA PRO A 112 -0.33 -5.34 18.17
C PRO A 112 0.53 -4.09 17.91
N PRO A 113 1.87 -4.23 17.93
CA PRO A 113 2.73 -3.23 17.30
C PRO A 113 2.45 -3.18 15.80
N SER A 114 2.70 -2.03 15.18
CA SER A 114 2.52 -1.89 13.73
C SER A 114 3.84 -2.11 13.00
N VAL A 115 3.83 -2.89 11.92
CA VAL A 115 4.98 -3.08 11.04
C VAL A 115 4.59 -2.78 9.61
N ALA A 116 5.45 -2.08 8.87
CA ALA A 116 5.22 -1.79 7.46
C ALA A 116 6.50 -1.69 6.64
N VAL A 117 6.54 -2.37 5.51
CA VAL A 117 7.40 -2.06 4.36
C VAL A 117 6.76 -0.89 3.62
N GLN A 118 7.51 0.20 3.48
CA GLN A 118 7.03 1.45 2.92
C GLN A 118 7.66 1.71 1.56
N SER A 119 7.10 1.07 0.51
CA SER A 119 7.51 1.26 -0.88
C SER A 119 8.84 0.58 -1.25
N ALA A 120 8.88 -0.75 -1.22
CA ALA A 120 10.02 -1.52 -1.72
C ALA A 120 9.88 -1.83 -3.22
N GLN A 121 10.97 -1.88 -3.98
CA GLN A 121 10.92 -2.26 -5.40
C GLN A 121 10.61 -3.75 -5.54
N VAL A 122 9.52 -4.10 -6.22
CA VAL A 122 9.11 -5.51 -6.40
C VAL A 122 10.19 -6.30 -7.12
N ALA A 123 10.82 -5.72 -8.15
CA ALA A 123 11.92 -6.36 -8.88
C ALA A 123 13.10 -6.76 -8.00
N ALA A 124 13.35 -6.04 -6.91
CA ALA A 124 14.44 -6.33 -6.00
C ALA A 124 14.06 -7.39 -4.96
N CYS A 125 12.88 -7.27 -4.34
CA CYS A 125 12.54 -8.10 -3.19
C CYS A 125 11.67 -9.32 -3.53
N LEU A 126 10.85 -9.25 -4.58
CA LEU A 126 9.84 -10.25 -4.96
C LEU A 126 9.78 -10.40 -6.50
N PRO A 127 10.90 -10.65 -7.19
CA PRO A 127 10.95 -10.62 -8.65
C PRO A 127 9.95 -11.57 -9.32
N GLY A 128 9.63 -12.70 -8.67
CA GLY A 128 8.65 -13.67 -9.18
C GLY A 128 7.22 -13.11 -9.33
N LEU A 129 6.84 -12.05 -8.60
CA LEU A 129 5.53 -11.42 -8.75
C LEU A 129 5.37 -10.70 -10.10
N LEU A 130 6.47 -10.29 -10.73
CA LEU A 130 6.41 -9.58 -12.02
C LEU A 130 5.88 -10.45 -13.17
N ASN A 131 5.85 -11.77 -12.99
CA ASN A 131 5.39 -12.70 -14.01
C ASN A 131 3.87 -12.72 -14.19
N ASP A 132 3.11 -12.38 -13.14
CA ASP A 132 1.66 -12.58 -13.08
C ASP A 132 0.88 -11.42 -12.41
N HIS A 133 1.58 -10.36 -12.00
CA HIS A 133 1.00 -9.14 -11.39
C HIS A 133 1.33 -7.88 -12.21
N THR A 134 1.09 -7.93 -13.52
CA THR A 134 1.30 -6.81 -14.44
C THR A 134 0.04 -5.94 -14.58
N LEU A 135 0.25 -4.70 -15.01
CA LEU A 135 -0.80 -3.78 -15.42
C LEU A 135 -0.55 -3.38 -16.88
N ASP A 136 -1.24 -4.02 -17.81
CA ASP A 136 -1.01 -3.82 -19.25
C ASP A 136 -1.40 -2.42 -19.76
N VAL A 137 -2.10 -1.63 -18.93
CA VAL A 137 -2.42 -0.22 -19.19
C VAL A 137 -1.26 0.73 -18.89
N LEU A 138 -0.16 0.24 -18.33
CA LEU A 138 1.03 1.04 -18.04
C LEU A 138 2.13 0.73 -19.05
N VAL A 139 2.97 1.73 -19.31
CA VAL A 139 4.20 1.55 -20.08
C VAL A 139 5.20 0.68 -19.30
N ALA A 140 6.01 -0.08 -20.02
CA ALA A 140 6.84 -1.15 -19.46
C ALA A 140 7.94 -0.68 -18.48
N ASP A 141 8.30 0.60 -18.52
CA ASP A 141 9.30 1.22 -17.64
C ASP A 141 8.72 1.68 -16.28
N VAL A 142 7.40 1.59 -16.08
CA VAL A 142 6.78 1.81 -14.76
C VAL A 142 7.04 0.60 -13.87
N LEU A 143 8.03 0.74 -12.99
CA LEU A 143 8.43 -0.30 -12.07
C LEU A 143 7.53 -0.33 -10.82
N PRO A 144 6.85 -1.47 -10.53
CA PRO A 144 5.96 -1.54 -9.39
C PRO A 144 6.72 -1.57 -8.07
N ARG A 145 6.07 -1.01 -7.04
CA ARG A 145 6.55 -1.03 -5.65
C ARG A 145 5.53 -1.73 -4.77
N ILE A 146 5.99 -2.36 -3.70
CA ILE A 146 5.14 -3.05 -2.73
C ILE A 146 5.10 -2.30 -1.40
N TRP A 147 3.90 -2.26 -0.84
CA TRP A 147 3.64 -1.88 0.54
C TRP A 147 3.00 -3.07 1.25
N LEU A 148 3.60 -3.49 2.35
CA LEU A 148 3.20 -4.68 3.10
C LEU A 148 3.27 -4.39 4.59
N GLY A 149 2.25 -4.76 5.35
CA GLY A 149 2.20 -4.45 6.77
C GLY A 149 0.86 -4.82 7.40
N ASN A 150 0.73 -4.52 8.68
CA ASN A 150 -0.56 -4.52 9.37
C ASN A 150 -1.11 -3.08 9.48
N HIS A 151 -2.01 -2.82 10.43
CA HIS A 151 -2.67 -1.53 10.56
C HIS A 151 -1.67 -0.38 10.76
N ILE A 152 -1.63 0.54 9.79
CA ILE A 152 -0.77 1.73 9.81
C ILE A 152 -1.48 2.92 9.14
N THR A 153 -1.21 4.11 9.65
CA THR A 153 -1.65 5.38 9.08
C THR A 153 -0.42 6.18 8.64
N THR A 154 -0.29 6.37 7.33
CA THR A 154 0.71 7.26 6.73
C THR A 154 0.18 8.70 6.76
N PRO A 155 0.97 9.69 7.22
CA PRO A 155 0.61 11.10 7.13
C PRO A 155 0.28 11.55 5.71
N THR A 156 -0.51 12.60 5.60
CA THR A 156 -0.74 13.28 4.32
C THR A 156 0.59 13.72 3.73
N HIS A 157 0.81 13.37 2.46
CA HIS A 157 1.98 13.71 1.66
C HIS A 157 1.55 13.82 0.20
N ILE A 158 2.47 14.29 -0.64
CA ILE A 158 2.32 14.34 -2.09
C ILE A 158 3.53 13.66 -2.73
N ASP A 159 3.28 12.91 -3.80
CA ASP A 159 4.32 12.29 -4.62
C ASP A 159 4.51 13.11 -5.92
N GLY A 160 5.70 13.02 -6.51
CA GLY A 160 6.02 13.71 -7.78
C GLY A 160 5.56 12.99 -9.05
N SER A 161 4.80 11.89 -8.92
CA SER A 161 4.37 11.05 -10.04
C SER A 161 2.91 10.63 -9.86
N ASP A 162 2.23 10.38 -10.98
CA ASP A 162 0.93 9.70 -10.97
C ASP A 162 1.08 8.30 -10.34
N ASN A 163 0.02 7.83 -9.69
CA ASN A 163 0.06 6.58 -8.94
C ASN A 163 -1.22 5.75 -9.14
N ILE A 164 -1.05 4.44 -9.30
CA ILE A 164 -2.12 3.45 -9.22
C ILE A 164 -1.83 2.48 -8.06
N ALA A 165 -2.66 2.54 -7.02
CA ALA A 165 -2.53 1.70 -5.84
C ALA A 165 -3.44 0.48 -5.93
N CYS A 166 -2.86 -0.71 -6.16
CA CYS A 166 -3.59 -1.97 -6.20
C CYS A 166 -3.71 -2.57 -4.79
N VAL A 167 -4.92 -2.56 -4.21
CA VAL A 167 -5.19 -3.22 -2.92
C VAL A 167 -5.37 -4.72 -3.17
N VAL A 168 -4.28 -5.49 -3.00
CA VAL A 168 -4.26 -6.94 -3.24
C VAL A 168 -4.89 -7.73 -2.10
N ALA A 169 -4.61 -7.33 -0.86
CA ALA A 169 -5.13 -7.96 0.35
C ALA A 169 -5.48 -6.90 1.40
N GLY A 170 -6.51 -7.17 2.20
CA GLY A 170 -6.96 -6.28 3.27
C GLY A 170 -7.74 -5.07 2.78
N ARG A 171 -7.73 -4.00 3.58
CA ARG A 171 -8.48 -2.76 3.32
C ARG A 171 -7.58 -1.55 3.51
N ARG A 172 -7.64 -0.61 2.58
CA ARG A 172 -7.04 0.73 2.73
C ARG A 172 -8.12 1.80 2.69
N GLN A 173 -7.91 2.85 3.47
CA GLN A 173 -8.72 4.06 3.46
C GLN A 173 -7.82 5.20 3.01
N PHE A 174 -8.27 5.95 2.00
CA PHE A 174 -7.59 7.13 1.49
C PHE A 174 -8.45 8.37 1.75
N VAL A 175 -7.81 9.43 2.20
CA VAL A 175 -8.37 10.78 2.22
C VAL A 175 -7.45 11.62 1.35
N LEU A 176 -7.99 12.23 0.31
CA LEU A 176 -7.25 13.00 -0.66
C LEU A 176 -7.67 14.47 -0.57
N PHE A 177 -6.70 15.35 -0.69
CA PHE A 177 -6.91 16.79 -0.79
C PHE A 177 -6.49 17.22 -2.18
N PRO A 178 -7.29 18.06 -2.87
CA PRO A 178 -6.86 18.60 -4.15
C PRO A 178 -5.67 19.57 -3.93
N PRO A 179 -4.78 19.75 -4.92
CA PRO A 179 -3.54 20.51 -4.76
C PRO A 179 -3.72 21.94 -4.20
N GLU A 180 -4.86 22.57 -4.48
CA GLU A 180 -5.20 23.92 -4.00
C GLU A 180 -5.36 23.98 -2.47
N GLN A 181 -5.48 22.84 -1.79
CA GLN A 181 -5.56 22.74 -0.34
C GLN A 181 -4.19 22.68 0.36
N ILE A 182 -3.07 22.70 -0.36
CA ILE A 182 -1.72 22.64 0.25
C ILE A 182 -1.56 23.69 1.37
N ALA A 183 -2.08 24.91 1.16
CA ALA A 183 -2.01 25.99 2.14
C ALA A 183 -2.86 25.75 3.42
N ASN A 184 -3.75 24.75 3.42
CA ASN A 184 -4.62 24.42 4.54
C ASN A 184 -4.14 23.17 5.31
N LEU A 185 -2.97 22.60 4.95
CA LEU A 185 -2.46 21.38 5.57
C LEU A 185 -1.55 21.62 6.79
N TYR A 186 -1.17 22.88 7.08
CA TYR A 186 -0.42 23.31 8.27
C TYR A 186 -0.71 24.77 8.63
#